data_AF-A0A3D2X210-F1
#
_entry.id   AF-A0A3D2X210-F1
#
_cell.length_a   1.000
_cell.length_b   1.000
_cell.length_c   1.000
_cell.angle_alpha   90.00
_cell.angle_beta   90.00
_cell.angle_gamma   90.00
#
_symmetry.space_group_name_H-M   'P 1'
#
loop_
_entity.id
_entity.type
_entity.pdbx_description
1 polymer ?
#
loop_
_entity_poly.entity_id
_entity_poly.type
_entity_poly.pdbx_seq_one_letter_code
_entity_poly.pdbx_strand_id
1 'polypeptide(L)'
;MIKIGILTFHYAINYGAVLQAYALREMINTFEGYEAEIINYIPDEYVYYPYEHGEQGRDKFKQKRDKFGRFITTCLKVKENVEHVVDGHGYDYICVGSDQVWNVALRENVDLEYFLPNINDNI
;
A
#
# COMPACT_ATOMS: atom_id res chain seq x y z
N MET A 1 -18.35 -5.50 13.50
CA MET A 1 -17.53 -5.87 12.34
C MET A 1 -16.12 -5.45 12.66
N ILE A 2 -15.19 -6.39 12.67
CA ILE A 2 -13.77 -6.18 13.01
C ILE A 2 -13.12 -5.50 11.80
N LYS A 3 -12.53 -4.34 12.03
CA LYS A 3 -11.88 -3.54 11.00
C LYS A 3 -10.39 -3.79 10.96
N ILE A 4 -9.89 -4.14 9.77
CA ILE A 4 -8.48 -4.45 9.53
C ILE A 4 -7.92 -3.46 8.52
N GLY A 5 -6.92 -2.69 8.96
CA GLY A 5 -6.13 -1.83 8.08
C GLY A 5 -4.94 -2.59 7.53
N ILE A 6 -4.82 -2.70 6.21
CA ILE A 6 -3.68 -3.34 5.55
C ILE A 6 -2.68 -2.25 5.14
N LEU A 7 -1.48 -2.30 5.72
CA LEU A 7 -0.39 -1.38 5.43
C LEU A 7 0.70 -2.10 4.62
N THR A 8 0.82 -1.73 3.35
CA THR A 8 1.75 -2.36 2.39
C THR A 8 2.08 -1.42 1.22
N PHE A 9 3.06 -1.78 0.39
CA PHE A 9 3.47 -1.06 -0.83
C PHE A 9 2.46 -1.20 -1.99
N HIS A 10 1.20 -0.88 -1.72
CA HIS A 10 0.10 -0.95 -2.69
C HIS A 10 0.24 0.04 -3.86
N TYR A 11 1.05 1.09 -3.70
CA TYR A 11 1.32 2.12 -4.72
C TYR A 11 2.42 1.74 -5.72
N ALA A 12 3.15 0.65 -5.48
CA ALA A 12 4.29 0.26 -6.30
C ALA A 12 3.83 -0.10 -7.74
N ILE A 13 4.62 0.28 -8.77
CA ILE A 13 4.43 -0.22 -10.15
C ILE A 13 5.02 -1.63 -10.26
N ASN A 14 4.54 -2.53 -9.41
CA ASN A 14 4.97 -3.91 -9.28
C ASN A 14 3.74 -4.81 -9.19
N TYR A 15 3.61 -5.74 -10.13
CA TYR A 15 2.47 -6.65 -10.19
C TYR A 15 2.35 -7.52 -8.94
N GLY A 16 3.46 -8.02 -8.40
CA GLY A 16 3.47 -8.83 -7.19
C GLY A 16 2.92 -8.05 -6.00
N ALA A 17 3.43 -6.84 -5.76
CA ALA A 17 2.99 -6.00 -4.66
C ALA A 17 1.49 -5.69 -4.72
N VAL A 18 0.98 -5.19 -5.85
CA VAL A 18 -0.44 -4.81 -5.96
C VAL A 18 -1.39 -6.00 -5.98
N LEU A 19 -1.00 -7.12 -6.59
CA LEU A 19 -1.85 -8.32 -6.61
C LEU A 19 -1.86 -9.01 -5.25
N GLN A 20 -0.75 -8.98 -4.51
CA GLN A 20 -0.71 -9.48 -3.14
C GLN A 20 -1.59 -8.64 -2.21
N ALA A 21 -1.49 -7.31 -2.28
CA ALA A 21 -2.34 -6.41 -1.52
C ALA A 21 -3.83 -6.63 -1.83
N TYR A 22 -4.18 -6.78 -3.11
CA TYR A 22 -5.53 -7.14 -3.55
C TYR A 22 -5.98 -8.49 -2.99
N ALA A 23 -5.18 -9.55 -3.17
CA ALA A 23 -5.53 -10.90 -2.75
C ALA A 23 -5.70 -11.00 -1.23
N LEU A 24 -4.85 -10.35 -0.45
CA LEU A 24 -4.97 -10.29 1.01
C LEU A 24 -6.26 -9.60 1.43
N ARG A 25 -6.57 -8.42 0.85
CA ARG A 25 -7.80 -7.70 1.14
C ARG A 25 -9.03 -8.54 0.80
N GLU A 26 -9.06 -9.15 -0.38
CA GLU A 26 -10.18 -9.99 -0.80
C GLU A 26 -10.35 -11.20 0.12
N MET A 27 -9.26 -11.89 0.43
CA MET A 27 -9.29 -13.06 1.30
C MET A 27 -9.85 -12.72 2.68
N ILE A 28 -9.39 -11.64 3.32
CA ILE A 28 -9.88 -11.24 4.64
C ILE A 28 -11.38 -10.90 4.58
N ASN A 29 -11.82 -10.21 3.54
CA ASN A 29 -13.23 -9.88 3.34
C ASN A 29 -14.13 -11.09 3.00
N THR A 30 -13.56 -12.28 2.77
CA THR A 30 -14.37 -13.51 2.66
C THR A 30 -14.81 -14.07 4.01
N PHE A 31 -14.15 -13.69 5.11
CA PHE A 31 -14.50 -14.15 6.45
C PHE A 31 -15.64 -13.32 7.05
N GLU A 32 -16.64 -13.99 7.60
CA GLU A 32 -17.77 -13.32 8.25
C GLU A 32 -17.32 -12.50 9.47
N GLY A 33 -17.83 -11.28 9.57
CA GLY A 33 -17.56 -10.38 10.69
C GLY A 33 -16.30 -9.53 10.54
N TYR A 34 -15.54 -9.65 9.45
CA TYR A 34 -14.35 -8.85 9.15
C TYR A 34 -14.58 -7.88 7.99
N GLU A 35 -13.90 -6.74 8.06
CA GLU A 35 -13.83 -5.73 7.00
C GLU A 35 -12.37 -5.29 6.86
N ALA A 36 -11.78 -5.55 5.69
CA ALA A 36 -10.40 -5.21 5.39
C ALA A 36 -10.32 -4.13 4.31
N GLU A 37 -9.48 -3.12 4.55
CA GLU A 37 -9.18 -2.07 3.57
C GLU A 37 -7.69 -1.75 3.54
N ILE A 38 -7.23 -1.15 2.44
CA ILE A 38 -5.85 -0.70 2.30
C ILE A 38 -5.73 0.68 2.95
N ILE A 39 -4.77 0.84 3.86
CA ILE A 39 -4.36 2.15 4.37
C ILE A 39 -3.57 2.83 3.24
N ASN A 40 -4.08 3.97 2.77
CA ASN A 40 -3.47 4.72 1.68
C ASN A 40 -2.28 5.55 2.17
N TYR A 41 -1.24 4.88 2.66
CA TYR A 41 0.01 5.53 3.02
C TYR A 41 1.05 5.33 1.91
N ILE A 42 1.65 6.44 1.49
CA ILE A 42 2.70 6.51 0.47
C ILE A 42 3.83 7.37 1.06
N PRO A 43 5.06 6.84 1.23
CA PRO A 43 6.18 7.62 1.74
C PRO A 43 6.44 8.86 0.88
N ASP A 44 6.74 9.98 1.52
CA ASP A 44 6.98 11.27 0.84
C ASP A 44 8.21 11.19 -0.10
N GLU A 45 9.18 10.34 0.21
CA GLU A 45 10.38 10.10 -0.60
C GLU A 45 10.11 9.21 -1.82
N TYR A 46 8.93 8.58 -1.92
CA TYR A 46 8.65 7.67 -3.02
C TYR A 46 8.58 8.43 -4.35
N VAL A 47 9.49 8.05 -5.25
CA VAL A 47 9.57 8.62 -6.59
C VAL A 47 9.56 7.53 -7.64
N TYR A 48 8.85 7.80 -8.73
CA TYR A 48 8.79 6.89 -9.86
C TYR A 48 10.08 6.95 -10.69
N TYR A 49 10.77 5.81 -10.79
CA TYR A 49 11.93 5.66 -11.66
C TYR A 49 11.55 4.90 -12.94
N PRO A 50 11.45 5.59 -14.10
CA PRO A 50 11.20 4.91 -15.36
C PRO A 50 12.42 4.08 -15.77
N TYR A 51 12.22 2.79 -16.03
CA TYR A 51 13.28 1.87 -16.47
C TYR A 51 13.78 2.17 -17.89
N GLU A 52 12.92 2.68 -18.77
CA GLU A 52 13.26 2.98 -20.15
C GLU A 52 13.69 4.44 -20.31
N HIS A 53 14.79 4.66 -21.04
CA HIS A 53 15.25 5.99 -21.42
C HIS A 53 14.60 6.44 -22.75
N GLY A 54 14.45 7.76 -22.92
CA GLY A 54 13.84 8.36 -24.12
C GLY A 54 12.33 8.58 -24.02
N GLU A 55 11.77 9.28 -24.99
CA GLU A 55 10.36 9.72 -24.99
C GLU A 55 9.38 8.55 -25.02
N GLN A 56 9.58 7.61 -25.94
CA GLN A 56 8.72 6.43 -26.07
C GLN A 56 8.70 5.57 -24.80
N GLY A 57 9.84 5.43 -24.12
CA GLY A 57 9.94 4.68 -22.88
C GLY A 57 9.21 5.35 -21.72
N ARG A 58 9.33 6.68 -21.62
CA ARG A 58 8.56 7.48 -20.65
C ARG A 58 7.06 7.38 -20.90
N ASP A 59 6.63 7.36 -22.15
CA ASP A 59 5.21 7.21 -22.49
C ASP A 59 4.66 5.83 -22.12
N LYS A 60 5.40 4.76 -22.41
CA LYS A 60 5.03 3.40 -21.96
C LYS A 60 4.96 3.32 -20.44
N PHE A 61 5.92 3.90 -19.74
CA PHE A 61 5.92 3.94 -18.28
C PHE A 61 4.70 4.69 -17.74
N LYS A 62 4.34 5.83 -18.34
CA LYS A 62 3.13 6.58 -17.99
C LYS A 62 1.88 5.73 -18.19
N GLN A 63 1.73 5.08 -19.34
CA GLN A 63 0.60 4.18 -19.62
C GLN A 63 0.52 3.01 -18.62
N LYS A 64 1.68 2.45 -18.23
CA LYS A 64 1.75 1.41 -17.19
C LYS A 64 1.27 1.98 -15.86
N ARG A 65 1.77 3.14 -15.43
CA ARG A 65 1.33 3.80 -14.20
C ARG A 65 -0.17 4.07 -14.19
N ASP A 66 -0.73 4.54 -15.30
CA ASP A 66 -2.17 4.80 -15.40
C ASP A 66 -3.01 3.52 -15.24
N LYS A 67 -2.51 2.37 -15.74
CA LYS A 67 -3.16 1.07 -15.51
C LYS A 67 -3.09 0.65 -14.05
N PHE A 68 -1.95 0.84 -13.39
CA PHE A 68 -1.80 0.57 -11.95
C PHE A 68 -2.68 1.49 -11.11
N GLY A 69 -2.71 2.79 -11.40
CA GLY A 69 -3.58 3.76 -10.73
C GLY A 69 -5.05 3.38 -10.84
N ARG A 70 -5.51 2.96 -12.02
CA ARG A 70 -6.87 2.42 -12.18
C ARG A 70 -7.10 1.16 -11.34
N PHE A 71 -6.16 0.23 -11.32
CA PHE A 71 -6.30 -0.99 -10.50
C PHE A 71 -6.37 -0.67 -9.00
N ILE A 72 -5.55 0.28 -8.53
CA ILE A 72 -5.53 0.74 -7.14
C ILE A 72 -6.91 1.33 -6.76
N THR A 73 -7.47 2.20 -7.60
CA THR A 73 -8.75 2.84 -7.28
C THR A 73 -9.96 1.93 -7.47
N THR A 74 -9.99 1.10 -8.52
CA THR A 74 -11.18 0.30 -8.85
C THR A 74 -11.19 -1.09 -8.22
N CYS A 75 -10.04 -1.77 -8.18
CA CYS A 75 -9.93 -3.13 -7.67
C CYS A 75 -9.54 -3.14 -6.19
N LEU A 76 -8.43 -2.47 -5.82
CA LEU A 76 -8.01 -2.33 -4.42
C LEU A 76 -8.87 -1.36 -3.62
N LYS A 77 -9.70 -0.54 -4.27
CA LYS A 77 -10.63 0.41 -3.62
C LYS A 77 -9.92 1.27 -2.56
N VAL A 78 -8.68 1.67 -2.84
CA VAL A 78 -7.91 2.51 -1.93
C VAL A 78 -8.60 3.87 -1.84
N LYS A 79 -8.73 4.40 -0.61
CA LYS A 79 -9.34 5.72 -0.36
C LYS A 79 -8.52 6.83 -1.02
N GLU A 80 -9.16 7.94 -1.37
CA GLU A 80 -8.48 9.06 -2.04
C GLU A 80 -7.52 9.81 -1.11
N ASN A 81 -7.86 9.93 0.18
CA ASN A 81 -7.00 10.60 1.15
C ASN A 81 -5.75 9.77 1.39
N VAL A 82 -4.58 10.41 1.24
CA VAL A 82 -3.29 9.82 1.60
C VAL A 82 -3.05 10.08 3.08
N GLU A 83 -2.78 9.03 3.83
CA GLU A 83 -2.36 9.12 5.22
C GLU A 83 -0.87 9.43 5.26
N HIS A 84 -0.47 10.38 6.09
CA HIS A 84 0.94 10.71 6.34
C HIS A 84 1.45 10.10 7.66
N VAL A 85 0.54 9.68 8.52
CA VAL A 85 0.81 9.03 9.82
C VAL A 85 -0.21 7.92 9.99
N VAL A 86 0.25 6.75 10.43
CA VAL A 86 -0.55 5.56 10.71
C VAL A 86 -0.58 5.34 12.23
N ASP A 87 -1.59 5.90 12.88
CA ASP A 87 -1.79 5.83 14.34
C ASP A 87 -2.70 4.68 14.79
N GLY A 88 -3.24 3.91 13.83
CA GLY A 88 -4.17 2.81 14.09
C GLY A 88 -5.60 3.22 14.40
N HIS A 89 -5.92 4.52 14.42
CA HIS A 89 -7.26 4.98 14.74
C HIS A 89 -8.30 4.44 13.73
N GLY A 90 -9.35 3.81 14.25
CA GLY A 90 -10.46 3.29 13.45
C GLY A 90 -10.29 1.85 12.97
N TYR A 91 -9.20 1.18 13.34
CA TYR A 91 -8.96 -0.24 13.08
C TYR A 91 -8.85 -1.01 14.39
N ASP A 92 -9.38 -2.24 14.41
CA ASP A 92 -9.15 -3.20 15.50
C ASP A 92 -7.79 -3.89 15.36
N TYR A 93 -7.33 -4.06 14.12
CA TYR A 93 -6.00 -4.61 13.80
C TYR A 93 -5.37 -3.89 12.62
N ILE A 94 -4.04 -3.77 12.65
CA ILE A 94 -3.24 -3.41 11.47
C ILE A 94 -2.45 -4.63 11.01
N CYS A 95 -2.57 -4.96 9.73
CA CYS A 95 -1.79 -5.99 9.06
C CYS A 95 -0.69 -5.34 8.22
N VAL A 96 0.57 -5.53 8.63
CA VAL A 96 1.75 -5.01 7.95
C VAL A 96 2.46 -6.10 7.16
N GLY A 97 2.87 -5.79 5.93
CA GLY A 97 3.70 -6.64 5.07
C GLY A 97 3.92 -5.95 3.73
N SER A 98 4.62 -6.46 2.71
CA SER A 98 5.15 -7.81 2.45
C SER A 98 6.65 -7.92 2.76
N ASP A 99 7.34 -8.93 2.22
CA ASP A 99 8.80 -9.04 2.09
C ASP A 99 9.51 -7.70 1.85
N GLN A 100 8.98 -6.85 0.97
CA GLN A 100 9.57 -5.53 0.70
C GLN A 100 9.41 -4.57 1.88
N VAL A 101 8.33 -4.62 2.65
CA VAL A 101 8.23 -3.82 3.89
C VAL A 101 9.34 -4.20 4.87
N TRP A 102 9.69 -5.48 4.94
CA TRP A 102 10.79 -5.96 5.78
C TRP A 102 12.18 -5.76 5.17
N ASN A 103 12.27 -5.21 3.95
CA ASN A 103 13.52 -4.83 3.33
C ASN A 103 13.94 -3.42 3.80
N VAL A 104 14.61 -3.35 4.96
CA VAL A 104 15.08 -2.10 5.58
C VAL A 104 16.09 -1.31 4.75
N ALA A 105 16.64 -1.90 3.68
CA ALA A 105 17.53 -1.20 2.75
C ALA A 105 16.77 -0.37 1.69
N LEU A 106 15.44 -0.50 1.60
CA LEU A 106 14.62 0.33 0.71
C LEU A 106 14.54 1.77 1.21
N ARG A 107 14.56 2.70 0.27
CA ARG A 107 14.49 4.15 0.56
C ARG A 107 13.12 4.55 1.10
N GLU A 108 12.11 3.78 0.74
CA GLU A 108 10.72 3.94 1.15
C GLU A 108 10.46 3.56 2.61
N ASN A 109 11.44 2.97 3.30
CA ASN A 109 11.35 2.59 4.72
C ASN A 109 12.10 3.55 5.66
N VAL A 110 12.44 4.75 5.20
CA VAL A 110 13.26 5.70 5.96
C VAL A 110 12.51 6.33 7.14
N ASP A 111 11.21 6.60 6.99
CA ASP A 111 10.39 7.20 8.06
C ASP A 111 9.84 6.18 9.07
N LEU A 112 10.10 4.89 8.83
CA LEU A 112 9.71 3.75 9.66
C LEU A 112 8.20 3.57 9.85
N GLU A 113 7.33 4.23 9.07
CA GLU A 113 5.87 4.21 9.32
C GLU A 113 5.30 2.79 9.22
N TYR A 114 5.86 1.95 8.35
CA TYR A 114 5.52 0.53 8.26
C TYR A 114 5.81 -0.28 9.54
N PHE A 115 6.70 0.20 10.42
CA PHE A 115 7.00 -0.42 11.71
C PHE A 115 6.09 0.10 12.84
N LEU A 116 5.04 0.84 12.48
CA LEU A 116 3.98 1.30 13.37
C LEU A 116 4.48 2.12 14.58
N PRO A 117 5.36 3.13 14.39
CA PRO A 117 5.95 3.89 15.49
C PRO A 117 4.92 4.73 16.26
N ASN A 118 3.74 4.94 15.66
CA ASN A 118 2.67 5.79 16.18
C ASN A 118 1.49 5.00 16.78
N ILE A 119 1.57 3.66 16.80
CA ILE A 119 0.56 2.85 17.50
C ILE A 119 0.91 2.85 19.00
N ASN A 120 -0.03 3.28 19.82
CA ASN A 120 0.14 3.21 21.27
C ASN A 120 0.17 1.75 21.73
N ASP A 121 1.16 1.39 22.57
CA ASP A 121 1.29 0.06 23.19
C ASP A 121 0.13 -0.34 24.14
N ASN A 122 -0.90 0.51 24.28
CA ASN A 122 -2.03 0.32 25.20
C ASN A 122 -3.29 -0.26 24.52
N ILE A 123 -3.13 -1.04 23.44
CA ILE A 123 -4.20 -1.89 22.89
C ILE A 123 -4.37 -3.13 23.79
#